data_AF-A0AAV9NAX8-F1
#
_entry.id   AF-A0AAV9NAX8-F1
#
_cell.length_a   1.000
_cell.length_b   1.000
_cell.length_c   1.000
_cell.angle_alpha   90.00
_cell.angle_beta   90.00
_cell.angle_gamma   90.00
#
_symmetry.space_group_name_H-M   'P 1'
#
loop_
_entity.id
_entity.type
_entity.pdbx_description
1 polymer ?
#
loop_
_entity_poly.entity_id
_entity_poly.type
_entity_poly.pdbx_seq_one_letter_code
_entity_poly.pdbx_strand_id
1 'polypeptide(L)'
;MLTPYSATSPSMTEASTGSAAAADDLPPFASLTTDEERERKAERSSPGTYNVVVNQDSFQHLPEYNDDVESRKEFLSPLRRGSVATSLTSSLGRDSSADAKQPREDPNVVVLPRFEDISRRGTFSSNNPRSPLSPTAKHTIIKDEDPEEAILMEEPEVIDARDPTQDARYLHQIRHVVWKQLVPAEPDQRDGMARSSVNVLEAAANVFAPLYHAMMAVAALSLSSQNENERLAALQHYQQALPALQNSLRSPEDLSSDGAFLTHFLLLVYEIAAAEAGHSNLWSQHLSTLLRIALLRREVFGGERFPYVVWWICNIDLDALFSGAGTGEFIGSMLNNDMIPPPSFHLYPLGVDGSSVVYSDEVDTLPTILQLDYEVTIIAARLALLAQEFRHDSGFDNPGLMQKEQVTRIRQSQVFELQEALRQLWAAPGVIMIAHDLDALPDRSKQLYEHAATLYRSCIIYSHTSMWPGQRLETSPDYNTEIAVASNQILNMTRKALAEDRSDCRYLVMPCFIAGFASTDGTHRMQALDLIRNMEKASIGRNTAVTRRALAAVYERQNEQFMNTGQSLDVDWMEVMQEQGLAVVNFGL
;
A
#
# COMPACT_ATOMS: atom_id res chain seq x y z
N MET A 1 -3.74 11.40 50.07
CA MET A 1 -4.98 11.46 50.88
C MET A 1 -6.14 11.39 49.91
N LEU A 2 -6.87 10.26 49.92
CA LEU A 2 -8.06 10.04 49.11
C LEU A 2 -9.29 10.50 49.91
N THR A 3 -10.10 11.36 49.30
CA THR A 3 -11.47 11.65 49.73
C THR A 3 -12.38 11.70 48.50
N PRO A 4 -13.68 11.36 48.66
CA PRO A 4 -14.45 10.56 47.71
C PRO A 4 -15.28 11.42 46.74
N TYR A 5 -15.45 10.94 45.51
CA TYR A 5 -16.45 11.50 44.58
C TYR A 5 -17.81 10.80 44.75
N SER A 6 -18.81 11.65 44.92
CA SER A 6 -20.24 11.37 45.10
C SER A 6 -20.85 10.63 43.91
N ALA A 7 -21.66 9.61 44.18
CA ALA A 7 -22.53 8.97 43.20
C ALA A 7 -23.74 9.88 42.90
N THR A 8 -23.73 10.53 41.75
CA THR A 8 -24.91 11.19 41.18
C THR A 8 -25.49 10.31 40.06
N SER A 9 -26.69 9.81 40.29
CA SER A 9 -27.53 9.17 39.26
C SER A 9 -27.81 10.15 38.11
N PRO A 10 -27.79 9.72 36.84
CA PRO A 10 -28.25 10.58 35.75
C PRO A 10 -29.78 10.69 35.80
N SER A 11 -30.25 11.91 35.97
CA SER A 11 -31.65 12.33 35.82
C SER A 11 -32.08 12.29 34.36
N MET A 12 -33.34 11.92 34.11
CA MET A 12 -33.96 11.93 32.78
C MET A 12 -33.94 13.34 32.15
N THR A 13 -33.46 13.44 30.92
CA THR A 13 -33.65 14.62 30.06
C THR A 13 -34.65 14.30 28.96
N GLU A 14 -35.78 15.00 28.98
CA GLU A 14 -36.80 15.00 27.95
C GLU A 14 -36.28 15.69 26.69
N ALA A 15 -36.03 14.94 25.61
CA ALA A 15 -35.90 15.51 24.27
C ALA A 15 -36.16 14.45 23.18
N SER A 16 -37.42 14.04 23.04
CA SER A 16 -38.09 13.77 21.74
C SER A 16 -39.47 13.20 22.02
N THR A 17 -40.45 14.08 22.06
CA THR A 17 -41.88 13.75 21.94
C THR A 17 -42.12 13.00 20.64
N GLY A 18 -42.30 11.68 20.71
CA GLY A 18 -42.58 10.92 19.49
C GLY A 18 -42.54 9.39 19.53
N SER A 19 -42.70 8.73 20.67
CA SER A 19 -43.23 7.35 20.71
C SER A 19 -43.61 7.00 22.14
N ALA A 20 -44.82 6.49 22.33
CA ALA A 20 -45.29 6.05 23.63
C ALA A 20 -44.32 5.00 24.20
N ALA A 21 -44.00 5.13 25.49
CA ALA A 21 -43.21 4.19 26.25
C ALA A 21 -43.78 2.77 26.12
N ALA A 22 -43.19 1.97 25.24
CA ALA A 22 -43.30 0.52 25.31
C ALA A 22 -42.38 0.09 26.46
N ALA A 23 -42.97 -0.43 27.54
CA ALA A 23 -42.22 -0.96 28.65
C ALA A 23 -41.21 -2.01 28.15
N ASP A 24 -40.01 -1.99 28.70
CA ASP A 24 -38.99 -3.00 28.43
C ASP A 24 -39.45 -4.35 28.98
N ASP A 25 -39.97 -5.21 28.10
CA ASP A 25 -40.44 -6.56 28.43
C ASP A 25 -39.28 -7.58 28.55
N LEU A 26 -38.02 -7.17 28.37
CA LEU A 26 -36.85 -8.06 28.46
C LEU A 26 -36.23 -8.03 29.86
N PRO A 27 -35.78 -9.17 30.41
CA PRO A 27 -35.14 -9.21 31.70
C PRO A 27 -33.75 -8.50 31.67
N PRO A 28 -33.10 -8.23 32.82
CA PRO A 28 -31.83 -7.49 32.87
C PRO A 28 -30.74 -8.09 31.97
N PHE A 29 -29.79 -7.29 31.48
CA PHE A 29 -28.73 -7.74 30.54
C PHE A 29 -27.98 -8.99 31.04
N ALA A 30 -27.72 -9.08 32.35
CA ALA A 30 -27.04 -10.22 32.99
C ALA A 30 -27.80 -11.55 32.85
N SER A 31 -29.09 -11.52 32.50
CA SER A 31 -29.94 -12.71 32.35
C SER A 31 -30.26 -13.06 30.89
N LEU A 32 -29.74 -12.28 29.92
CA LEU A 32 -29.93 -12.53 28.49
C LEU A 32 -28.90 -13.53 27.97
N THR A 33 -29.38 -14.62 27.38
CA THR A 33 -28.54 -15.72 26.92
C THR A 33 -28.28 -15.70 25.41
N THR A 34 -28.96 -14.84 24.66
CA THR A 34 -28.83 -14.74 23.20
C THR A 34 -28.47 -13.33 22.75
N ASP A 35 -27.68 -13.21 21.68
CA ASP A 35 -27.27 -11.92 21.11
C ASP A 35 -28.45 -11.13 20.54
N GLU A 36 -29.41 -11.80 19.92
CA GLU A 36 -30.62 -11.14 19.39
C GLU A 36 -31.46 -10.49 20.48
N GLU A 37 -31.45 -11.02 21.72
CA GLU A 37 -32.12 -10.38 22.86
C GLU A 37 -31.30 -9.24 23.44
N ARG A 38 -29.97 -9.38 23.49
CA ARG A 38 -29.05 -8.31 23.94
C ARG A 38 -29.11 -7.11 23.00
N GLU A 39 -29.13 -7.34 21.69
CA GLU A 39 -29.20 -6.30 20.66
C GLU A 39 -30.55 -5.59 20.70
N ARG A 40 -31.67 -6.34 20.80
CA ARG A 40 -33.02 -5.77 20.93
C ARG A 40 -33.21 -4.94 22.21
N LYS A 41 -32.51 -5.29 23.30
CA LYS A 41 -32.50 -4.51 24.55
C LYS A 41 -31.58 -3.28 24.43
N ALA A 42 -30.43 -3.43 23.78
CA ALA A 42 -29.47 -2.35 23.54
C ALA A 42 -30.05 -1.24 22.66
N GLU A 43 -30.77 -1.59 21.59
CA GLU A 43 -31.47 -0.65 20.70
C GLU A 43 -32.48 0.25 21.42
N ARG A 44 -33.00 -0.20 22.57
CA ARG A 44 -34.03 0.50 23.35
C ARG A 44 -33.47 1.27 24.55
N SER A 45 -32.17 1.13 24.82
CA SER A 45 -31.48 1.79 25.93
C SER A 45 -30.65 2.98 25.44
N SER A 46 -30.64 4.08 26.18
CA SER A 46 -29.78 5.24 25.87
C SER A 46 -28.30 4.84 25.95
N PRO A 47 -27.43 5.32 25.04
CA PRO A 47 -26.00 5.01 25.06
C PRO A 47 -25.36 5.34 26.42
N GLY A 48 -24.65 4.38 27.01
CA GLY A 48 -23.96 4.51 28.29
C GLY A 48 -22.67 3.69 28.31
N THR A 49 -21.75 4.02 29.22
CA THR A 49 -20.44 3.36 29.34
C THR A 49 -20.56 2.08 30.16
N TYR A 50 -20.32 0.93 29.54
CA TYR A 50 -20.29 -0.38 30.21
C TYR A 50 -18.85 -0.79 30.52
N ASN A 51 -18.58 -1.20 31.76
CA ASN A 51 -17.26 -1.69 32.17
C ASN A 51 -17.23 -3.22 32.07
N VAL A 52 -16.42 -3.75 31.15
CA VAL A 52 -16.14 -5.19 31.06
C VAL A 52 -14.96 -5.50 31.98
N VAL A 53 -15.17 -6.33 33.00
CA VAL A 53 -14.11 -6.77 33.92
C VAL A 53 -13.83 -8.24 33.66
N VAL A 54 -12.59 -8.56 33.28
CA VAL A 54 -12.15 -9.92 32.97
C VAL A 54 -11.56 -10.57 34.22
N ASN A 55 -11.94 -11.82 34.52
CA ASN A 55 -11.37 -12.62 35.61
C ASN A 55 -10.37 -13.65 35.08
N GLN A 56 -9.50 -14.15 35.96
CA GLN A 56 -8.46 -15.13 35.60
C GLN A 56 -9.03 -16.46 35.08
N ASP A 57 -10.25 -16.80 35.48
CA ASP A 57 -10.95 -18.03 35.04
C ASP A 57 -11.41 -17.96 33.56
N SER A 58 -11.57 -16.76 32.99
CA SER A 58 -11.96 -16.57 31.58
C SER A 58 -10.94 -17.12 30.58
N PHE A 59 -9.68 -17.30 31.00
CA PHE A 59 -8.56 -17.72 30.14
C PHE A 59 -8.26 -19.23 30.18
N GLN A 60 -8.89 -20.00 31.09
CA GLN A 60 -8.58 -21.42 31.31
C GLN A 60 -8.92 -22.33 30.12
N HIS A 61 -9.70 -21.85 29.16
CA HIS A 61 -10.13 -22.61 27.99
C HIS A 61 -9.37 -22.27 26.70
N LEU A 62 -8.39 -21.36 26.76
CA LEU A 62 -7.55 -21.04 25.62
C LEU A 62 -6.52 -22.16 25.38
N PRO A 63 -6.20 -22.48 24.12
CA PRO A 63 -5.26 -23.56 23.77
C PRO A 63 -3.87 -23.38 24.40
N GLU A 64 -3.50 -22.14 24.69
CA GLU A 64 -2.23 -21.71 25.27
C GLU A 64 -2.04 -22.13 26.75
N TYR A 65 -3.12 -22.50 27.44
CA TYR A 65 -3.10 -22.90 28.86
C TYR A 65 -3.52 -24.36 29.10
N ASN A 66 -3.67 -25.16 28.03
CA ASN A 66 -4.08 -26.56 28.09
C ASN A 66 -2.85 -27.48 27.99
N ASP A 67 -2.12 -27.63 29.10
CA ASP A 67 -1.00 -28.58 29.22
C ASP A 67 -1.53 -30.01 29.44
N ASP A 68 -2.10 -30.63 28.40
CA ASP A 68 -2.29 -32.10 28.37
C ASP A 68 -2.08 -32.64 26.93
N VAL A 69 -1.07 -33.50 26.80
CA VAL A 69 -0.49 -33.97 25.52
C VAL A 69 -1.29 -35.11 24.87
N GLU A 70 -2.43 -35.54 25.42
CA GLU A 70 -3.17 -36.72 24.93
C GLU A 70 -4.68 -36.49 24.74
N SER A 71 -5.07 -35.64 23.79
CA SER A 71 -6.41 -35.73 23.17
C SER A 71 -6.51 -35.01 21.82
N ARG A 72 -5.63 -35.38 20.87
CA ARG A 72 -5.90 -35.17 19.43
C ARG A 72 -6.54 -36.43 18.86
N LYS A 73 -7.86 -36.44 18.80
CA LYS A 73 -8.71 -37.11 17.79
C LYS A 73 -10.10 -37.31 18.38
N GLU A 74 -11.04 -36.46 18.04
CA GLU A 74 -12.37 -36.94 17.69
C GLU A 74 -13.10 -35.93 16.81
N PHE A 75 -13.68 -36.47 15.74
CA PHE A 75 -14.27 -35.76 14.63
C PHE A 75 -15.62 -35.14 15.02
N LEU A 76 -15.85 -33.93 14.52
CA LEU A 76 -17.16 -33.29 14.45
C LEU A 76 -18.08 -34.04 13.46
N SER A 77 -19.35 -34.22 13.85
CA SER A 77 -20.59 -33.94 13.08
C SER A 77 -21.79 -34.74 13.61
N PRO A 78 -23.06 -34.37 13.32
CA PRO A 78 -23.70 -33.05 13.42
C PRO A 78 -25.13 -33.12 14.06
N LEU A 79 -25.79 -31.96 14.20
CA LEU A 79 -27.25 -31.76 14.37
C LEU A 79 -27.91 -32.13 15.73
N ARG A 80 -28.43 -31.14 16.46
CA ARG A 80 -29.85 -30.71 16.44
C ARG A 80 -30.22 -29.83 17.64
N ARG A 81 -30.99 -28.80 17.31
CA ARG A 81 -31.84 -27.95 18.16
C ARG A 81 -32.62 -28.77 19.20
N GLY A 82 -32.61 -28.33 20.46
CA GLY A 82 -33.47 -28.87 21.52
C GLY A 82 -33.19 -28.20 22.87
N SER A 83 -34.09 -27.30 23.27
CA SER A 83 -34.08 -26.59 24.55
C SER A 83 -34.41 -27.49 25.76
N VAL A 84 -34.09 -26.94 26.94
CA VAL A 84 -34.76 -27.09 28.27
C VAL A 84 -34.15 -28.09 29.28
N ALA A 85 -33.48 -27.48 30.27
CA ALA A 85 -33.59 -27.66 31.73
C ALA A 85 -32.87 -28.78 32.51
N THR A 86 -32.34 -28.29 33.64
CA THR A 86 -32.26 -28.89 35.00
C THR A 86 -31.28 -30.01 35.26
N SER A 87 -30.28 -29.73 36.11
CA SER A 87 -30.13 -30.25 37.50
C SER A 87 -28.73 -29.86 37.99
N LEU A 88 -28.57 -28.78 38.75
CA LEU A 88 -28.49 -28.75 40.21
C LEU A 88 -27.83 -29.97 40.89
N THR A 89 -26.70 -29.65 41.55
CA THR A 89 -26.13 -30.26 42.77
C THR A 89 -25.37 -31.58 42.65
N SER A 90 -24.08 -31.57 43.00
CA SER A 90 -23.55 -32.07 44.29
C SER A 90 -22.03 -32.26 44.21
N SER A 91 -21.24 -31.45 44.96
CA SER A 91 -20.44 -31.91 46.13
C SER A 91 -19.02 -32.38 45.77
N LEU A 92 -17.93 -32.17 46.51
CA LEU A 92 -17.61 -31.52 47.80
C LEU A 92 -16.07 -31.65 48.00
N GLY A 93 -15.45 -30.66 48.65
CA GLY A 93 -14.14 -30.74 49.33
C GLY A 93 -12.95 -30.27 48.49
N ARG A 94 -11.97 -29.47 48.94
CA ARG A 94 -11.47 -28.89 50.21
C ARG A 94 -10.45 -27.81 49.74
N ASP A 95 -10.01 -26.76 50.44
CA ASP A 95 -10.18 -26.24 51.80
C ASP A 95 -9.87 -24.72 51.75
N SER A 96 -10.44 -24.03 52.73
CA SER A 96 -10.50 -22.60 53.05
C SER A 96 -9.18 -21.87 53.28
N SER A 97 -9.09 -20.57 52.90
CA SER A 97 -8.86 -19.47 53.86
C SER A 97 -8.94 -18.05 53.23
N ALA A 98 -10.02 -17.33 53.58
CA ALA A 98 -10.15 -15.90 53.89
C ALA A 98 -9.37 -14.84 53.08
N ASP A 99 -10.07 -14.00 52.31
CA ASP A 99 -10.61 -12.70 52.77
C ASP A 99 -11.04 -11.87 51.54
N ALA A 100 -12.33 -11.83 51.20
CA ALA A 100 -12.85 -10.82 50.28
C ALA A 100 -14.36 -10.64 50.47
N LYS A 101 -14.72 -9.46 50.96
CA LYS A 101 -16.08 -8.91 51.02
C LYS A 101 -16.79 -9.08 49.67
N GLN A 102 -18.02 -9.62 49.67
CA GLN A 102 -18.93 -9.54 48.52
C GLN A 102 -19.07 -8.09 48.06
N PRO A 103 -18.69 -7.71 46.82
CA PRO A 103 -19.12 -6.46 46.25
C PRO A 103 -20.55 -6.64 45.73
N ARG A 104 -21.40 -5.68 46.07
CA ARG A 104 -22.76 -5.50 45.56
C ARG A 104 -22.79 -5.69 44.04
N GLU A 105 -23.66 -6.58 43.57
CA GLU A 105 -23.96 -6.76 42.15
C GLU A 105 -24.50 -5.44 41.57
N ASP A 106 -23.66 -4.76 40.79
CA ASP A 106 -24.05 -3.63 39.98
C ASP A 106 -24.82 -4.16 38.75
N PRO A 107 -26.05 -3.70 38.48
CA PRO A 107 -26.86 -4.16 37.35
C PRO A 107 -26.23 -3.89 35.96
N ASN A 108 -25.12 -3.14 35.89
CA ASN A 108 -24.39 -2.84 34.65
C ASN A 108 -23.10 -3.67 34.47
N VAL A 109 -22.85 -4.69 35.28
CA VAL A 109 -21.64 -5.54 35.18
C VAL A 109 -22.02 -6.93 34.66
N VAL A 110 -21.46 -7.29 33.51
CA VAL A 110 -21.60 -8.62 32.90
C VAL A 110 -20.24 -9.32 32.93
N VAL A 111 -20.18 -10.48 33.60
CA VAL A 111 -18.99 -11.34 33.64
C VAL A 111 -19.21 -12.50 32.67
N LEU A 112 -18.44 -12.52 31.58
CA LEU A 112 -18.50 -13.60 30.60
C LEU A 112 -17.69 -14.79 31.10
N PRO A 113 -18.27 -15.99 31.23
CA PRO A 113 -17.54 -17.15 31.73
C PRO A 113 -16.61 -17.79 30.70
N ARG A 114 -16.80 -17.54 29.38
CA ARG A 114 -16.02 -18.12 28.27
C ARG A 114 -16.05 -17.23 27.03
N PHE A 115 -15.04 -17.38 26.16
CA PHE A 115 -15.03 -16.80 24.81
C PHE A 115 -15.93 -17.61 23.87
N GLU A 116 -16.74 -16.92 23.06
CA GLU A 116 -17.52 -17.51 21.97
C GLU A 116 -16.86 -17.17 20.63
N ASP A 117 -16.15 -18.14 20.03
CA ASP A 117 -15.53 -17.98 18.70
C ASP A 117 -16.58 -18.16 17.59
N ILE A 118 -16.71 -17.13 16.74
CA ILE A 118 -17.53 -17.18 15.52
C ILE A 118 -16.81 -18.05 14.48
N SER A 119 -17.22 -19.31 14.35
CA SER A 119 -16.75 -20.21 13.29
C SER A 119 -17.19 -19.71 11.91
N ARG A 120 -16.29 -19.04 11.18
CA ARG A 120 -16.48 -18.72 9.76
C ARG A 120 -16.52 -20.03 8.95
N ARG A 121 -17.60 -20.23 8.19
CA ARG A 121 -17.76 -21.36 7.26
C ARG A 121 -16.61 -21.42 6.26
N GLY A 122 -15.72 -22.39 6.42
CA GLY A 122 -14.72 -22.74 5.41
C GLY A 122 -15.36 -23.49 4.25
N THR A 123 -15.34 -22.90 3.05
CA THR A 123 -15.62 -23.60 1.79
C THR A 123 -14.30 -23.82 1.06
N PHE A 124 -13.54 -24.88 1.39
CA PHE A 124 -12.61 -25.58 0.48
C PHE A 124 -12.18 -26.91 1.15
N SER A 125 -12.91 -28.00 0.89
CA SER A 125 -12.41 -29.36 1.12
C SER A 125 -11.88 -29.91 -0.19
N SER A 126 -10.56 -30.02 -0.32
CA SER A 126 -9.91 -30.84 -1.34
C SER A 126 -9.04 -31.89 -0.64
N ASN A 127 -9.64 -33.04 -0.36
CA ASN A 127 -8.90 -34.26 -0.05
C ASN A 127 -8.59 -34.99 -1.36
N ASN A 128 -7.32 -35.07 -1.76
CA ASN A 128 -6.82 -36.31 -2.33
C ASN A 128 -5.30 -36.44 -2.14
N PRO A 129 -4.79 -37.55 -1.56
CA PRO A 129 -3.38 -37.80 -1.39
C PRO A 129 -2.84 -38.59 -2.59
N ARG A 130 -1.61 -38.29 -3.04
CA ARG A 130 -0.58 -39.24 -3.53
C ARG A 130 0.56 -38.51 -4.24
N SER A 131 1.73 -38.50 -3.62
CA SER A 131 3.02 -38.53 -4.34
C SER A 131 3.19 -39.92 -4.98
N PRO A 132 3.96 -40.08 -6.07
CA PRO A 132 5.37 -40.47 -5.86
C PRO A 132 6.40 -40.02 -6.93
N LEU A 133 7.64 -39.82 -6.44
CA LEU A 133 8.96 -40.26 -6.95
C LEU A 133 9.14 -40.57 -8.45
N SER A 134 10.13 -39.90 -9.08
CA SER A 134 10.93 -40.41 -10.22
C SER A 134 12.01 -41.41 -9.73
N PRO A 135 12.80 -42.15 -10.57
CA PRO A 135 12.99 -42.09 -12.03
C PRO A 135 13.08 -43.46 -12.77
N THR A 136 13.40 -43.43 -14.08
CA THR A 136 14.29 -44.33 -14.89
C THR A 136 13.70 -44.85 -16.21
N ALA A 137 14.53 -44.75 -17.25
CA ALA A 137 14.33 -45.01 -18.69
C ALA A 137 13.86 -46.41 -19.10
N LYS A 138 13.22 -46.50 -20.29
CA LYS A 138 13.60 -47.39 -21.43
C LYS A 138 12.69 -47.20 -22.66
N HIS A 139 13.33 -47.25 -23.83
CA HIS A 139 12.75 -47.27 -25.18
C HIS A 139 11.81 -48.45 -25.42
N THR A 140 10.73 -48.22 -26.20
CA THR A 140 10.31 -49.17 -27.25
C THR A 140 9.51 -48.47 -28.36
N ILE A 141 9.97 -48.74 -29.59
CA ILE A 141 9.40 -48.42 -30.89
C ILE A 141 8.30 -49.43 -31.20
N ILE A 142 7.10 -48.99 -31.61
CA ILE A 142 6.18 -49.77 -32.47
C ILE A 142 5.51 -48.83 -33.47
N LYS A 143 5.39 -49.35 -34.69
CA LYS A 143 5.03 -48.72 -35.98
C LYS A 143 3.54 -48.89 -36.31
N ASP A 144 3.08 -47.97 -37.16
CA ASP A 144 2.03 -48.04 -38.20
C ASP A 144 0.66 -48.66 -37.88
N GLU A 145 -0.40 -47.87 -38.10
CA GLU A 145 -1.41 -48.13 -39.15
C GLU A 145 -2.42 -46.96 -39.24
N ASP A 146 -2.49 -46.32 -40.41
CA ASP A 146 -3.63 -45.55 -40.93
C ASP A 146 -4.40 -46.51 -41.88
N PRO A 147 -5.75 -46.45 -42.01
CA PRO A 147 -6.36 -45.36 -42.79
C PRO A 147 -7.83 -45.00 -42.45
N GLU A 148 -8.26 -43.78 -42.84
CA GLU A 148 -9.33 -43.52 -43.83
C GLU A 148 -9.97 -42.12 -43.65
N GLU A 149 -10.13 -41.47 -44.80
CA GLU A 149 -10.57 -40.11 -45.04
C GLU A 149 -11.99 -39.84 -44.51
N ALA A 150 -12.11 -38.83 -43.63
CA ALA A 150 -13.36 -38.11 -43.41
C ALA A 150 -13.16 -36.65 -43.85
N ILE A 151 -13.84 -36.27 -44.92
CA ILE A 151 -13.92 -34.90 -45.44
C ILE A 151 -14.60 -34.03 -44.37
N LEU A 152 -13.80 -33.23 -43.65
CA LEU A 152 -14.30 -32.16 -42.79
C LEU A 152 -14.35 -30.87 -43.61
N MET A 153 -15.54 -30.28 -43.68
CA MET A 153 -15.73 -28.91 -44.12
C MET A 153 -14.92 -27.99 -43.19
N GLU A 154 -14.11 -27.12 -43.77
CA GLU A 154 -13.39 -26.05 -43.08
C GLU A 154 -14.40 -25.16 -42.33
N GLU A 155 -14.49 -25.34 -41.00
CA GLU A 155 -14.77 -24.22 -40.12
C GLU A 155 -13.50 -23.35 -40.03
N PRO A 156 -13.61 -22.03 -40.08
CA PRO A 156 -12.44 -21.17 -39.98
C PRO A 156 -11.80 -21.35 -38.61
N GLU A 157 -10.60 -21.93 -38.59
CA GLU A 157 -9.73 -21.93 -37.42
C GLU A 157 -9.53 -20.48 -36.96
N VAL A 158 -10.11 -20.14 -35.81
CA VAL A 158 -9.66 -19.01 -35.02
C VAL A 158 -8.27 -19.40 -34.52
N ILE A 159 -7.25 -18.98 -35.27
CA ILE A 159 -5.85 -19.12 -34.90
C ILE A 159 -5.64 -18.35 -33.58
N ASP A 160 -5.71 -19.03 -32.44
CA ASP A 160 -5.08 -18.59 -31.18
C ASP A 160 -3.57 -18.82 -31.34
N ALA A 161 -2.91 -18.00 -32.16
CA ALA A 161 -1.45 -18.01 -32.32
C ALA A 161 -0.81 -17.33 -31.10
N ARG A 162 -0.90 -17.99 -29.94
CA ARG A 162 0.05 -17.76 -28.86
C ARG A 162 1.38 -18.30 -29.37
N ASP A 163 2.37 -17.44 -29.59
CA ASP A 163 3.74 -17.90 -29.74
C ASP A 163 4.23 -18.29 -28.33
N PRO A 164 4.29 -19.59 -28.00
CA PRO A 164 4.62 -20.03 -26.64
C PRO A 164 6.03 -19.61 -26.22
N THR A 165 6.90 -19.29 -27.19
CA THR A 165 8.27 -18.85 -26.91
C THR A 165 8.32 -17.36 -26.53
N GLN A 166 7.47 -16.54 -27.16
CA GLN A 166 7.34 -15.12 -26.85
C GLN A 166 6.60 -14.90 -25.52
N ASP A 167 5.51 -15.63 -25.29
CA ASP A 167 4.77 -15.58 -24.02
C ASP A 167 5.66 -15.99 -22.84
N ALA A 168 6.45 -17.06 -22.99
CA ALA A 168 7.39 -17.48 -21.94
C ALA A 168 8.45 -16.41 -21.65
N ARG A 169 8.93 -15.69 -22.68
CA ARG A 169 9.87 -14.58 -22.53
C ARG A 169 9.24 -13.40 -21.80
N TYR A 170 7.98 -13.04 -22.10
CA TYR A 170 7.28 -11.97 -21.40
C TYR A 170 6.94 -12.34 -19.95
N LEU A 171 6.57 -13.58 -19.68
CA LEU A 171 6.36 -14.07 -18.31
C LEU A 171 7.66 -14.07 -17.49
N HIS A 172 8.79 -14.42 -18.10
CA HIS A 172 10.09 -14.29 -17.45
C HIS A 172 10.41 -12.81 -17.15
N GLN A 173 10.18 -11.94 -18.14
CA GLN A 173 10.48 -10.51 -18.03
C GLN A 173 9.63 -9.84 -16.94
N ILE A 174 8.33 -10.13 -16.86
CA ILE A 174 7.49 -9.55 -15.83
C ILE A 174 7.93 -9.98 -14.43
N ARG A 175 8.28 -11.27 -14.27
CA ARG A 175 8.71 -11.82 -12.97
C ARG A 175 10.03 -11.26 -12.47
N HIS A 176 11.02 -11.14 -13.34
CA HIS A 176 12.39 -10.87 -12.90
C HIS A 176 12.86 -9.43 -13.10
N VAL A 177 12.14 -8.64 -13.91
CA VAL A 177 12.53 -7.25 -14.21
C VAL A 177 11.44 -6.28 -13.80
N VAL A 178 10.25 -6.40 -14.38
CA VAL A 178 9.16 -5.44 -14.14
C VAL A 178 8.76 -5.46 -12.67
N TRP A 179 8.49 -6.66 -12.13
CA TRP A 179 7.91 -6.76 -10.81
C TRP A 179 8.84 -6.32 -9.68
N LYS A 180 10.14 -6.63 -9.80
CA LYS A 180 11.17 -6.13 -8.87
C LYS A 180 11.23 -4.60 -8.80
N GLN A 181 10.85 -3.92 -9.88
CA GLN A 181 10.82 -2.45 -9.94
C GLN A 181 9.51 -1.86 -9.43
N LEU A 182 8.40 -2.58 -9.57
CA LEU A 182 7.08 -2.16 -9.08
C LEU A 182 6.92 -2.37 -7.57
N VAL A 183 7.57 -3.41 -7.03
CA VAL A 183 7.40 -3.85 -5.65
C VAL A 183 8.73 -3.78 -4.92
N PRO A 184 8.98 -2.69 -4.17
CA PRO A 184 10.17 -2.60 -3.34
C PRO A 184 10.22 -3.74 -2.33
N ALA A 185 11.42 -4.25 -2.05
CA ALA A 185 11.68 -5.21 -0.99
C ALA A 185 10.93 -6.57 -1.11
N GLU A 186 10.63 -7.02 -2.33
CA GLU A 186 10.17 -8.40 -2.53
C GLU A 186 11.30 -9.38 -2.14
N PRO A 187 11.04 -10.37 -1.26
CA PRO A 187 12.05 -11.35 -0.88
C PRO A 187 12.56 -12.13 -2.10
N ASP A 188 13.88 -12.24 -2.27
CA ASP A 188 14.49 -12.90 -3.43
C ASP A 188 14.14 -14.41 -3.40
N GLN A 189 13.80 -14.97 -4.56
CA GLN A 189 13.35 -16.38 -4.67
C GLN A 189 14.40 -17.43 -4.26
N ARG A 190 15.65 -17.00 -3.98
CA ARG A 190 16.76 -17.89 -3.62
C ARG A 190 16.54 -18.68 -2.34
N ASP A 191 15.62 -18.23 -1.48
CA ASP A 191 15.31 -18.92 -0.22
C ASP A 191 14.40 -20.13 -0.36
N GLY A 192 14.01 -20.51 -1.59
CA GLY A 192 13.34 -21.79 -1.88
C GLY A 192 11.93 -21.95 -1.30
N MET A 193 11.45 -20.97 -0.52
CA MET A 193 10.19 -21.03 0.24
C MET A 193 9.23 -19.87 -0.05
N ALA A 194 9.68 -18.79 -0.70
CA ALA A 194 8.86 -17.61 -0.99
C ALA A 194 8.19 -17.71 -2.37
N ARG A 195 6.84 -17.70 -2.39
CA ARG A 195 6.06 -17.48 -3.62
C ARG A 195 6.14 -15.99 -3.95
N SER A 196 6.59 -15.61 -5.15
CA SER A 196 6.51 -14.22 -5.61
C SER A 196 5.05 -13.75 -5.70
N SER A 197 4.83 -12.46 -5.44
CA SER A 197 3.53 -11.79 -5.61
C SER A 197 3.04 -11.83 -7.04
N VAL A 198 3.94 -11.94 -8.02
CA VAL A 198 3.60 -12.14 -9.44
C VAL A 198 2.70 -13.36 -9.65
N ASN A 199 2.84 -14.41 -8.84
CA ASN A 199 2.04 -15.61 -9.00
C ASN A 199 0.54 -15.35 -8.78
N VAL A 200 0.17 -14.33 -7.98
CA VAL A 200 -1.23 -13.91 -7.82
C VAL A 200 -1.75 -13.31 -9.12
N LEU A 201 -0.95 -12.46 -9.77
CA LEU A 201 -1.28 -11.89 -11.08
C LEU A 201 -1.37 -12.96 -12.16
N GLU A 202 -0.39 -13.86 -12.24
CA GLU A 202 -0.37 -14.96 -13.23
C GLU A 202 -1.58 -15.88 -13.05
N ALA A 203 -1.91 -16.26 -11.80
CA ALA A 203 -3.07 -17.08 -11.53
C ALA A 203 -4.38 -16.40 -11.94
N ALA A 204 -4.51 -15.09 -11.67
CA ALA A 204 -5.68 -14.31 -12.08
C ALA A 204 -5.73 -14.10 -13.61
N ALA A 205 -4.58 -13.90 -14.26
CA ALA A 205 -4.48 -13.71 -15.70
C ALA A 205 -4.88 -14.95 -16.50
N ASN A 206 -4.60 -16.15 -15.97
CA ASN A 206 -5.01 -17.41 -16.58
C ASN A 206 -6.54 -17.56 -16.72
N VAL A 207 -7.31 -16.85 -15.90
CA VAL A 207 -8.77 -16.90 -15.89
C VAL A 207 -9.44 -15.58 -16.32
N PHE A 208 -8.65 -14.51 -16.51
CA PHE A 208 -9.15 -13.19 -16.88
C PHE A 208 -8.31 -12.58 -18.01
N ALA A 209 -8.78 -12.74 -19.25
CA ALA A 209 -8.08 -12.32 -20.46
C ALA A 209 -7.63 -10.83 -20.49
N PRO A 210 -8.40 -9.85 -19.98
CA PRO A 210 -7.93 -8.46 -19.93
C PRO A 210 -6.64 -8.29 -19.11
N LEU A 211 -6.52 -9.03 -17.99
CA LEU A 211 -5.34 -9.00 -17.15
C LEU A 211 -4.14 -9.64 -17.84
N TYR A 212 -4.37 -10.76 -18.55
CA TYR A 212 -3.33 -11.38 -19.37
C TYR A 212 -2.72 -10.39 -20.37
N HIS A 213 -3.55 -9.70 -21.14
CA HIS A 213 -3.08 -8.73 -22.11
C HIS A 213 -2.37 -7.53 -21.46
N ALA A 214 -2.87 -7.03 -20.33
CA ALA A 214 -2.18 -5.96 -19.59
C ALA A 214 -0.80 -6.41 -19.08
N MET A 215 -0.67 -7.64 -18.58
CA MET A 215 0.61 -8.23 -18.18
C MET A 215 1.60 -8.31 -19.34
N MET A 216 1.15 -8.82 -20.50
CA MET A 216 2.01 -8.92 -21.69
C MET A 216 2.41 -7.53 -22.20
N ALA A 217 1.50 -6.56 -22.16
CA ALA A 217 1.79 -5.19 -22.59
C ALA A 217 2.92 -4.55 -21.76
N VAL A 218 2.86 -4.65 -20.43
CA VAL A 218 3.91 -4.11 -19.55
C VAL A 218 5.23 -4.88 -19.72
N ALA A 219 5.17 -6.20 -19.85
CA ALA A 219 6.36 -7.02 -20.09
C ALA A 219 7.06 -6.65 -21.41
N ALA A 220 6.32 -6.57 -22.51
CA ALA A 220 6.83 -6.16 -23.81
C ALA A 220 7.37 -4.72 -23.79
N LEU A 221 6.70 -3.80 -23.08
CA LEU A 221 7.16 -2.43 -22.93
C LEU A 221 8.54 -2.34 -22.28
N SER A 222 8.80 -3.14 -21.25
CA SER A 222 10.11 -3.19 -20.58
C SER A 222 11.26 -3.63 -21.50
N LEU A 223 10.95 -4.33 -22.61
CA LEU A 223 11.92 -4.78 -23.63
C LEU A 223 12.03 -3.79 -24.80
N SER A 224 11.13 -2.80 -24.88
CA SER A 224 11.03 -1.87 -26.00
C SER A 224 12.23 -0.94 -26.16
N SER A 225 13.00 -0.71 -25.09
CA SER A 225 14.24 0.07 -25.14
C SER A 225 15.31 -0.58 -26.02
N GLN A 226 15.21 -1.90 -26.23
CA GLN A 226 16.19 -2.69 -26.99
C GLN A 226 15.71 -3.07 -28.40
N ASN A 227 14.40 -3.05 -28.65
CA ASN A 227 13.82 -3.53 -29.90
C ASN A 227 12.46 -2.86 -30.23
N GLU A 228 12.38 -2.20 -31.38
CA GLU A 228 11.18 -1.48 -31.84
C GLU A 228 9.97 -2.41 -32.04
N ASN A 229 10.20 -3.68 -32.40
CA ASN A 229 9.12 -4.67 -32.53
C ASN A 229 8.41 -4.93 -31.19
N GLU A 230 9.13 -4.86 -30.08
CA GLU A 230 8.55 -5.06 -28.74
C GLU A 230 7.64 -3.90 -28.34
N ARG A 231 7.95 -2.67 -28.80
CA ARG A 231 7.08 -1.51 -28.61
C ARG A 231 5.74 -1.71 -29.32
N LEU A 232 5.77 -2.24 -30.54
CA LEU A 232 4.55 -2.55 -31.30
C LEU A 232 3.75 -3.67 -30.63
N ALA A 233 4.42 -4.74 -30.17
CA ALA A 233 3.77 -5.82 -29.42
C ALA A 233 3.12 -5.32 -28.12
N ALA A 234 3.81 -4.44 -27.38
CA ALA A 234 3.29 -3.81 -26.18
C ALA A 234 1.99 -3.03 -26.45
N LEU A 235 1.98 -2.21 -27.52
CA LEU A 235 0.80 -1.47 -27.94
C LEU A 235 -0.33 -2.39 -28.38
N GLN A 236 -0.03 -3.47 -29.10
CA GLN A 236 -1.04 -4.44 -29.54
C GLN A 236 -1.72 -5.11 -28.34
N HIS A 237 -0.96 -5.59 -27.37
CA HIS A 237 -1.54 -6.18 -26.16
C HIS A 237 -2.33 -5.16 -25.33
N TYR A 238 -1.84 -3.92 -25.21
CA TYR A 238 -2.59 -2.84 -24.58
C TYR A 238 -3.95 -2.62 -25.28
N GLN A 239 -3.96 -2.54 -26.61
CA GLN A 239 -5.18 -2.37 -27.40
C GLN A 239 -6.12 -3.58 -27.35
N GLN A 240 -5.62 -4.79 -27.08
CA GLN A 240 -6.43 -5.99 -26.85
C GLN A 240 -7.05 -6.01 -25.44
N ALA A 241 -6.36 -5.47 -24.44
CA ALA A 241 -6.84 -5.44 -23.06
C ALA A 241 -8.12 -4.60 -22.90
N LEU A 242 -8.22 -3.45 -23.58
CA LEU A 242 -9.37 -2.54 -23.48
C LEU A 242 -10.71 -3.14 -23.94
N PRO A 243 -10.85 -3.69 -25.16
CA PRO A 243 -12.09 -4.32 -25.60
C PRO A 243 -12.37 -5.61 -24.81
N ALA A 244 -11.34 -6.37 -24.43
CA ALA A 244 -11.53 -7.53 -23.56
C ALA A 244 -12.13 -7.12 -22.19
N LEU A 245 -11.66 -6.00 -21.63
CA LEU A 245 -12.18 -5.44 -20.39
C LEU A 245 -13.64 -4.99 -20.55
N GLN A 246 -13.96 -4.27 -21.63
CA GLN A 246 -15.34 -3.87 -21.95
C GLN A 246 -16.28 -5.08 -22.09
N ASN A 247 -15.82 -6.16 -22.72
CA ASN A 247 -16.60 -7.38 -22.88
C ASN A 247 -16.82 -8.14 -21.56
N SER A 248 -15.90 -7.99 -20.61
CA SER A 248 -15.91 -8.65 -19.29
C SER A 248 -16.71 -7.86 -18.25
N LEU A 249 -16.80 -6.52 -18.39
CA LEU A 249 -17.51 -5.63 -17.48
C LEU A 249 -18.97 -5.43 -17.92
N ARG A 250 -19.85 -6.42 -17.65
CA ARG A 250 -21.27 -6.36 -18.06
C ARG A 250 -22.19 -5.84 -16.97
N SER A 251 -21.75 -5.89 -15.72
CA SER A 251 -22.48 -5.48 -14.53
C SER A 251 -21.57 -4.69 -13.57
N PRO A 252 -22.13 -3.90 -12.64
CA PRO A 252 -21.35 -3.26 -11.59
C PRO A 252 -20.63 -4.26 -10.68
N GLU A 253 -21.17 -5.48 -10.51
CA GLU A 253 -20.52 -6.55 -9.75
C GLU A 253 -19.21 -6.99 -10.41
N ASP A 254 -19.16 -7.04 -11.75
CA ASP A 254 -17.96 -7.39 -12.51
C ASP A 254 -16.81 -6.39 -12.29
N LEU A 255 -17.14 -5.12 -12.05
CA LEU A 255 -16.16 -4.07 -11.77
C LEU A 255 -15.47 -4.27 -10.42
N SER A 256 -16.15 -4.91 -9.46
CA SER A 256 -15.58 -5.25 -8.16
C SER A 256 -14.67 -6.49 -8.21
N SER A 257 -14.53 -7.16 -9.36
CA SER A 257 -13.71 -8.37 -9.49
C SER A 257 -12.20 -8.12 -9.31
N ASP A 258 -11.47 -9.16 -8.90
CA ASP A 258 -10.00 -9.09 -8.79
C ASP A 258 -9.34 -8.85 -10.13
N GLY A 259 -9.86 -9.49 -11.18
CA GLY A 259 -9.40 -9.32 -12.55
C GLY A 259 -9.46 -7.86 -12.97
N ALA A 260 -10.61 -7.20 -12.81
CA ALA A 260 -10.78 -5.80 -13.19
C ALA A 260 -9.84 -4.85 -12.42
N PHE A 261 -9.72 -5.04 -11.10
CA PHE A 261 -8.84 -4.22 -10.25
C PHE A 261 -7.37 -4.35 -10.68
N LEU A 262 -6.87 -5.58 -10.82
CA LEU A 262 -5.49 -5.84 -11.19
C LEU A 262 -5.20 -5.45 -12.65
N THR A 263 -6.17 -5.57 -13.56
CA THR A 263 -6.03 -5.08 -14.95
C THR A 263 -5.82 -3.57 -14.96
N HIS A 264 -6.66 -2.81 -14.27
CA HIS A 264 -6.50 -1.35 -14.23
C HIS A 264 -5.20 -0.92 -13.56
N PHE A 265 -4.73 -1.64 -12.54
CA PHE A 265 -3.43 -1.38 -11.94
C PHE A 265 -2.27 -1.55 -12.95
N LEU A 266 -2.26 -2.63 -13.73
CA LEU A 266 -1.21 -2.81 -14.75
C LEU A 266 -1.35 -1.86 -15.94
N LEU A 267 -2.56 -1.48 -16.32
CA LEU A 267 -2.77 -0.46 -17.35
C LEU A 267 -2.31 0.92 -16.88
N LEU A 268 -2.48 1.25 -15.59
CA LEU A 268 -1.90 2.45 -14.98
C LEU A 268 -0.37 2.43 -15.11
N VAL A 269 0.27 1.33 -14.75
CA VAL A 269 1.72 1.15 -14.89
C VAL A 269 2.16 1.31 -16.35
N TYR A 270 1.45 0.68 -17.29
CA TYR A 270 1.73 0.80 -18.72
C TYR A 270 1.64 2.26 -19.19
N GLU A 271 0.55 2.95 -18.89
CA GLU A 271 0.33 4.35 -19.30
C GLU A 271 1.40 5.29 -18.76
N ILE A 272 1.84 5.08 -17.52
CA ILE A 272 2.91 5.87 -16.92
C ILE A 272 4.25 5.58 -17.60
N ALA A 273 4.59 4.30 -17.81
CA ALA A 273 5.88 3.91 -18.40
C ALA A 273 5.98 4.25 -19.90
N ALA A 274 4.86 4.21 -20.61
CA ALA A 274 4.75 4.51 -22.04
C ALA A 274 4.50 6.00 -22.34
N ALA A 275 4.30 6.84 -21.32
CA ALA A 275 3.95 8.25 -21.47
C ALA A 275 4.94 8.99 -22.39
N GLU A 276 4.40 9.68 -23.40
CA GLU A 276 5.17 10.55 -24.29
C GLU A 276 4.75 12.00 -24.12
N ALA A 277 5.76 12.87 -24.12
CA ALA A 277 5.57 14.32 -24.13
C ALA A 277 4.56 14.75 -25.21
N GLY A 278 3.53 15.50 -24.82
CA GLY A 278 2.54 16.07 -25.74
C GLY A 278 1.48 15.11 -26.27
N HIS A 279 1.43 13.86 -25.79
CA HIS A 279 0.38 12.89 -26.16
C HIS A 279 -0.67 12.75 -25.04
N SER A 280 -1.92 12.50 -25.42
CA SER A 280 -2.96 12.15 -24.45
C SER A 280 -2.62 10.82 -23.79
N ASN A 281 -2.47 10.83 -22.46
CA ASN A 281 -2.26 9.63 -21.66
C ASN A 281 -3.49 9.38 -20.76
N LEU A 282 -3.74 8.11 -20.44
CA LEU A 282 -4.93 7.67 -19.72
C LEU A 282 -4.65 7.28 -18.26
N TRP A 283 -3.43 7.53 -17.77
CA TRP A 283 -3.04 7.18 -16.40
C TRP A 283 -3.99 7.80 -15.36
N SER A 284 -4.39 9.07 -15.53
CA SER A 284 -5.31 9.74 -14.60
C SER A 284 -6.70 9.10 -14.62
N GLN A 285 -7.19 8.72 -15.79
CA GLN A 285 -8.44 7.99 -15.93
C GLN A 285 -8.38 6.61 -15.27
N HIS A 286 -7.27 5.87 -15.44
CA HIS A 286 -7.08 4.60 -14.75
C HIS A 286 -7.02 4.78 -13.23
N LEU A 287 -6.37 5.84 -12.76
CA LEU A 287 -6.29 6.15 -11.33
C LEU A 287 -7.67 6.48 -10.74
N SER A 288 -8.47 7.34 -11.38
CA SER A 288 -9.85 7.61 -10.95
C SER A 288 -10.73 6.36 -11.02
N THR A 289 -10.49 5.48 -12.01
CA THR A 289 -11.19 4.18 -12.11
C THR A 289 -10.79 3.24 -10.97
N LEU A 290 -9.51 3.18 -10.61
CA LEU A 290 -9.02 2.41 -9.46
C LEU A 290 -9.61 2.92 -8.15
N LEU A 291 -9.74 4.24 -7.97
CA LEU A 291 -10.41 4.83 -6.82
C LEU A 291 -11.86 4.33 -6.71
N ARG A 292 -12.60 4.39 -7.83
CA ARG A 292 -13.97 3.88 -7.89
C ARG A 292 -14.06 2.39 -7.57
N ILE A 293 -13.14 1.58 -8.11
CA ILE A 293 -13.08 0.14 -7.83
C ILE A 293 -12.78 -0.11 -6.34
N ALA A 294 -11.81 0.60 -5.76
CA ALA A 294 -11.45 0.44 -4.34
C ALA A 294 -12.63 0.76 -3.40
N LEU A 295 -13.35 1.85 -3.67
CA LEU A 295 -14.56 2.22 -2.94
C LEU A 295 -15.64 1.13 -3.06
N LEU A 296 -15.93 0.67 -4.28
CA LEU A 296 -16.92 -0.37 -4.51
C LEU A 296 -16.54 -1.70 -3.83
N ARG A 297 -15.26 -2.10 -3.90
CA ARG A 297 -14.77 -3.33 -3.28
C ARG A 297 -14.86 -3.26 -1.76
N ARG A 298 -14.64 -2.10 -1.15
CA ARG A 298 -14.87 -1.88 0.29
C ARG A 298 -16.35 -2.09 0.65
N GLU A 299 -17.27 -1.57 -0.15
CA GLU A 299 -18.72 -1.75 0.09
C GLU A 299 -19.16 -3.21 -0.05
N VAL A 300 -18.65 -3.91 -1.07
CA VAL A 300 -19.04 -5.30 -1.37
C VAL A 300 -18.40 -6.31 -0.43
N PHE A 301 -17.11 -6.16 -0.10
CA PHE A 301 -16.33 -7.15 0.64
C PHE A 301 -16.03 -6.75 2.10
N GLY A 302 -16.29 -5.51 2.49
CA GLY A 302 -15.95 -4.97 3.81
C GLY A 302 -14.45 -4.66 3.99
N GLY A 303 -13.61 -5.00 3.01
CA GLY A 303 -12.16 -4.77 3.03
C GLY A 303 -11.51 -5.19 1.71
N GLU A 304 -10.27 -4.75 1.49
CA GLU A 304 -9.52 -5.07 0.27
C GLU A 304 -8.74 -6.38 0.42
N ARG A 305 -8.78 -7.23 -0.60
CA ARG A 305 -8.06 -8.52 -0.67
C ARG A 305 -6.59 -8.35 -1.07
N PHE A 306 -6.27 -7.26 -1.77
CA PHE A 306 -4.91 -6.88 -2.14
C PHE A 306 -4.52 -5.51 -1.54
N PRO A 307 -4.47 -5.39 -0.21
CA PRO A 307 -4.22 -4.10 0.44
C PRO A 307 -2.85 -3.51 0.06
N TYR A 308 -1.84 -4.35 -0.18
CA TYR A 308 -0.53 -3.92 -0.67
C TYR A 308 -0.60 -3.26 -2.06
N VAL A 309 -1.52 -3.65 -2.94
CA VAL A 309 -1.71 -2.99 -4.25
C VAL A 309 -2.31 -1.61 -4.06
N VAL A 310 -3.26 -1.44 -3.13
CA VAL A 310 -3.80 -0.11 -2.77
C VAL A 310 -2.68 0.78 -2.24
N TRP A 311 -1.81 0.25 -1.38
CA TRP A 311 -0.63 0.95 -0.90
C TRP A 311 0.29 1.40 -2.05
N TRP A 312 0.56 0.54 -3.04
CA TRP A 312 1.37 0.93 -4.20
C TRP A 312 0.70 1.98 -5.07
N ILE A 313 -0.62 1.92 -5.27
CA ILE A 313 -1.36 2.95 -6.00
C ILE A 313 -1.26 4.30 -5.28
N CYS A 314 -1.34 4.32 -3.94
CA CYS A 314 -1.09 5.54 -3.16
C CYS A 314 0.32 6.10 -3.42
N ASN A 315 1.35 5.26 -3.44
CA ASN A 315 2.72 5.71 -3.74
C ASN A 315 2.87 6.24 -5.17
N ILE A 316 2.20 5.63 -6.16
CA ILE A 316 2.20 6.12 -7.54
C ILE A 316 1.54 7.51 -7.63
N ASP A 317 0.39 7.70 -6.96
CA ASP A 317 -0.30 9.00 -6.94
C ASP A 317 0.51 10.05 -6.15
N LEU A 318 1.22 9.65 -5.09
CA LEU A 318 2.15 10.50 -4.35
C LEU A 318 3.29 11.01 -5.23
N ASP A 319 3.91 10.15 -6.03
CA ASP A 319 4.97 10.55 -6.97
C ASP A 319 4.44 11.54 -8.01
N ALA A 320 3.23 11.30 -8.54
CA ALA A 320 2.57 12.20 -9.49
C ALA A 320 2.23 13.56 -8.86
N LEU A 321 1.86 13.57 -7.59
CA LEU A 321 1.58 14.78 -6.85
C LEU A 321 2.86 15.58 -6.58
N PHE A 322 3.95 14.92 -6.17
CA PHE A 322 5.24 15.60 -6.00
C PHE A 322 5.80 16.16 -7.31
N SER A 323 5.55 15.50 -8.44
CA SER A 323 5.97 15.99 -9.76
C SER A 323 5.15 17.17 -10.28
N GLY A 324 4.02 17.49 -9.64
CA GLY A 324 3.03 18.46 -10.13
C GLY A 324 2.22 17.97 -11.33
N ALA A 325 2.35 16.71 -11.74
CA ALA A 325 1.58 16.12 -12.84
C ALA A 325 0.20 15.60 -12.39
N GLY A 326 0.05 15.25 -11.11
CA GLY A 326 -1.16 14.71 -10.52
C GLY A 326 -1.84 15.64 -9.53
N THR A 327 -3.11 15.35 -9.25
CA THR A 327 -3.94 16.09 -8.30
C THR A 327 -3.98 15.45 -6.91
N GLY A 328 -3.49 14.20 -6.77
CA GLY A 328 -3.57 13.46 -5.52
C GLY A 328 -4.97 12.95 -5.22
N GLU A 329 -5.83 12.79 -6.23
CA GLU A 329 -7.23 12.39 -6.06
C GLU A 329 -7.37 11.05 -5.32
N PHE A 330 -6.54 10.06 -5.69
CA PHE A 330 -6.62 8.73 -5.09
C PHE A 330 -6.14 8.76 -3.64
N ILE A 331 -4.91 9.22 -3.40
CA ILE A 331 -4.33 9.24 -2.06
C ILE A 331 -5.09 10.18 -1.11
N GLY A 332 -5.53 11.35 -1.60
CA GLY A 332 -6.37 12.27 -0.84
C GLY A 332 -7.72 11.65 -0.46
N SER A 333 -8.36 10.93 -1.37
CA SER A 333 -9.61 10.21 -1.08
C SER A 333 -9.39 9.07 -0.09
N MET A 334 -8.28 8.32 -0.21
CA MET A 334 -7.95 7.25 0.74
C MET A 334 -7.70 7.79 2.14
N LEU A 335 -7.00 8.92 2.28
CA LEU A 335 -6.75 9.61 3.56
C LEU A 335 -8.06 10.11 4.18
N ASN A 336 -8.91 10.80 3.40
CA ASN A 336 -10.14 11.40 3.91
C ASN A 336 -11.21 10.39 4.35
N ASN A 337 -11.12 9.14 3.89
CA ASN A 337 -12.08 8.08 4.19
C ASN A 337 -11.51 6.97 5.09
N ASP A 338 -10.32 7.19 5.67
CA ASP A 338 -9.57 6.22 6.50
C ASP A 338 -9.43 4.85 5.81
N MET A 339 -9.04 4.86 4.53
CA MET A 339 -8.90 3.66 3.68
C MET A 339 -7.45 3.29 3.37
N ILE A 340 -6.46 4.05 3.86
CA ILE A 340 -5.08 3.65 3.70
C ILE A 340 -4.86 2.34 4.48
N PRO A 341 -4.34 1.28 3.84
CA PRO A 341 -4.05 0.03 4.53
C PRO A 341 -3.07 0.24 5.70
N PRO A 342 -3.22 -0.48 6.83
CA PRO A 342 -2.27 -0.41 7.92
C PRO A 342 -0.89 -0.94 7.50
N PRO A 343 0.19 -0.57 8.20
CA PRO A 343 1.56 -0.98 7.87
C PRO A 343 1.74 -2.49 7.73
N SER A 344 1.03 -3.27 8.55
CA SER A 344 1.05 -4.73 8.51
C SER A 344 0.42 -5.34 7.26
N PHE A 345 0.04 -4.56 6.24
CA PHE A 345 -0.60 -5.04 5.01
C PHE A 345 0.09 -4.53 3.74
N HIS A 346 1.24 -3.85 3.87
CA HIS A 346 1.92 -3.21 2.73
C HIS A 346 2.77 -4.14 1.90
N LEU A 347 3.08 -5.34 2.42
CA LEU A 347 3.98 -6.28 1.79
C LEU A 347 3.30 -7.62 1.50
N TYR A 348 3.71 -8.25 0.42
CA TYR A 348 3.39 -9.64 0.10
C TYR A 348 4.60 -10.56 0.43
N PRO A 349 4.41 -11.85 0.80
CA PRO A 349 3.15 -12.61 0.93
C PRO A 349 2.28 -12.22 2.11
N LEU A 350 0.99 -12.51 2.00
CA LEU A 350 0.02 -12.35 3.09
C LEU A 350 -0.13 -13.66 3.87
N GLY A 351 -0.22 -13.56 5.19
CA GLY A 351 -0.50 -14.62 6.14
C GLY A 351 -1.98 -15.00 6.17
N VAL A 352 -2.32 -15.91 7.09
CA VAL A 352 -3.69 -16.46 7.22
C VAL A 352 -4.72 -15.42 7.68
N ASP A 353 -4.26 -14.42 8.41
CA ASP A 353 -5.02 -13.26 8.88
C ASP A 353 -5.07 -12.13 7.84
N GLY A 354 -4.41 -12.31 6.69
CA GLY A 354 -4.30 -11.32 5.62
C GLY A 354 -3.18 -10.30 5.83
N SER A 355 -2.45 -10.32 6.94
CA SER A 355 -1.33 -9.41 7.18
C SER A 355 -0.06 -9.86 6.45
N SER A 356 0.90 -8.97 6.24
CA SER A 356 2.21 -9.27 5.67
C SER A 356 2.95 -10.29 6.52
N VAL A 357 3.50 -11.31 5.88
CA VAL A 357 4.34 -12.31 6.57
C VAL A 357 5.60 -11.63 7.11
N VAL A 358 5.85 -11.84 8.41
CA VAL A 358 7.06 -11.45 9.13
C VAL A 358 7.90 -12.70 9.35
N TYR A 359 9.14 -12.70 8.86
CA TYR A 359 10.08 -13.81 9.03
C TYR A 359 10.77 -13.75 10.38
N SER A 360 11.34 -14.87 10.83
CA SER A 360 11.91 -14.99 12.19
C SER A 360 13.07 -14.04 12.47
N ASP A 361 13.83 -13.67 11.45
CA ASP A 361 14.95 -12.72 11.49
C ASP A 361 14.49 -11.24 11.41
N GLU A 362 13.21 -11.01 11.13
CA GLU A 362 12.60 -9.69 10.94
C GLU A 362 11.66 -9.27 12.07
N VAL A 363 11.36 -10.18 13.02
CA VAL A 363 10.32 -9.97 14.07
C VAL A 363 10.55 -8.69 14.88
N ASP A 364 11.80 -8.40 15.22
CA ASP A 364 12.15 -7.26 16.09
C ASP A 364 12.27 -5.93 15.33
N THR A 365 12.44 -5.96 14.00
CA THR A 365 12.82 -4.79 13.21
C THR A 365 11.74 -4.37 12.21
N LEU A 366 11.18 -5.32 11.46
CA LEU A 366 10.27 -5.04 10.35
C LEU A 366 9.00 -4.30 10.77
N PRO A 367 8.29 -4.65 11.87
CA PRO A 367 7.10 -3.91 12.28
C PRO A 367 7.37 -2.42 12.53
N THR A 368 8.49 -2.11 13.19
CA THR A 368 8.90 -0.73 13.47
C THR A 368 9.28 0.02 12.19
N ILE A 369 9.96 -0.64 11.26
CA ILE A 369 10.34 -0.06 9.96
C ILE A 369 9.11 0.19 9.09
N LEU A 370 8.15 -0.76 9.06
CA LEU A 370 6.88 -0.59 8.36
C LEU A 370 6.07 0.58 8.93
N GLN A 371 6.02 0.70 10.26
CA GLN A 371 5.39 1.85 10.90
C GLN A 371 6.08 3.16 10.49
N LEU A 372 7.41 3.20 10.51
CA LEU A 372 8.18 4.38 10.09
C LEU A 372 7.88 4.75 8.63
N ASP A 373 7.94 3.78 7.72
CA ASP A 373 7.70 3.99 6.29
C ASP A 373 6.28 4.51 6.03
N TYR A 374 5.29 3.92 6.70
CA TYR A 374 3.91 4.39 6.66
C TYR A 374 3.80 5.84 7.12
N GLU A 375 4.27 6.17 8.32
CA GLU A 375 4.12 7.51 8.90
C GLU A 375 4.84 8.58 8.06
N VAL A 376 6.06 8.28 7.56
CA VAL A 376 6.77 9.19 6.63
C VAL A 376 5.94 9.41 5.37
N THR A 377 5.39 8.36 4.78
CA THR A 377 4.59 8.44 3.55
C THR A 377 3.28 9.20 3.75
N ILE A 378 2.62 9.04 4.90
CA ILE A 378 1.41 9.82 5.25
C ILE A 378 1.74 11.30 5.39
N ILE A 379 2.84 11.65 6.05
CA ILE A 379 3.26 13.06 6.15
C ILE A 379 3.69 13.60 4.78
N ALA A 380 4.38 12.79 3.96
CA ALA A 380 4.74 13.14 2.59
C ALA A 380 3.49 13.44 1.74
N ALA A 381 2.44 12.63 1.85
CA ALA A 381 1.17 12.85 1.15
C ALA A 381 0.50 14.15 1.58
N ARG A 382 0.48 14.45 2.88
CA ARG A 382 -0.05 15.73 3.40
C ARG A 382 0.76 16.92 2.88
N LEU A 383 2.08 16.80 2.85
CA LEU A 383 2.97 17.83 2.31
C LEU A 383 2.71 18.08 0.83
N ALA A 384 2.60 17.01 0.04
CA ALA A 384 2.37 17.10 -1.40
C ALA A 384 0.98 17.67 -1.73
N LEU A 385 -0.07 17.27 -0.99
CA LEU A 385 -1.42 17.85 -1.12
C LEU A 385 -1.44 19.35 -0.75
N LEU A 386 -0.71 19.73 0.30
CA LEU A 386 -0.57 21.13 0.70
C LEU A 386 0.18 21.95 -0.36
N ALA A 387 1.22 21.39 -0.98
CA ALA A 387 1.93 22.03 -2.09
C ALA A 387 1.02 22.25 -3.30
N GLN A 388 0.19 21.25 -3.63
CA GLN A 388 -0.82 21.35 -4.68
C GLN A 388 -1.80 22.51 -4.41
N GLU A 389 -2.28 22.65 -3.17
CA GLU A 389 -3.15 23.75 -2.76
C GLU A 389 -2.45 25.11 -2.93
N PHE A 390 -1.22 25.26 -2.43
CA PHE A 390 -0.47 26.52 -2.51
C PHE A 390 -0.15 26.95 -3.94
N ARG A 391 0.10 25.99 -4.83
CA ARG A 391 0.42 26.23 -6.24
C ARG A 391 -0.81 26.55 -7.09
N HIS A 392 -2.00 26.10 -6.69
CA HIS A 392 -3.26 26.40 -7.38
C HIS A 392 -4.05 27.57 -6.77
N ASP A 393 -3.58 28.13 -5.66
CA ASP A 393 -4.15 29.32 -5.04
C ASP A 393 -3.83 30.59 -5.86
N SER A 394 -4.71 30.86 -6.83
CA SER A 394 -4.70 32.07 -7.68
C SER A 394 -4.77 33.40 -6.91
N GLY A 395 -5.10 33.38 -5.61
CA GLY A 395 -5.11 34.57 -4.75
C GLY A 395 -3.71 35.03 -4.36
N PHE A 396 -2.68 34.21 -4.56
CA PHE A 396 -1.29 34.49 -4.20
C PHE A 396 -0.54 35.32 -5.25
N ASP A 397 -0.99 35.32 -6.49
CA ASP A 397 -0.31 36.01 -7.61
C ASP A 397 -0.58 37.51 -7.65
N ASN A 398 -1.64 38.00 -6.99
CA ASN A 398 -2.02 39.42 -7.01
C ASN A 398 -2.44 40.06 -5.66
N PRO A 399 -1.87 39.71 -4.49
CA PRO A 399 -2.13 40.41 -3.24
C PRO A 399 -1.27 41.69 -3.13
N GLY A 400 -1.77 42.70 -2.40
CA GLY A 400 -0.92 43.81 -1.97
C GLY A 400 0.26 43.32 -1.11
N LEU A 401 1.39 44.03 -1.14
CA LEU A 401 2.66 43.62 -0.50
C LEU A 401 2.52 43.12 0.95
N MET A 402 1.73 43.82 1.79
CA MET A 402 1.45 43.43 3.18
C MET A 402 0.62 42.14 3.31
N GLN A 403 -0.29 41.91 2.37
CA GLN A 403 -1.12 40.70 2.33
C GLN A 403 -0.29 39.50 1.85
N LYS A 404 0.66 39.70 0.93
CA LYS A 404 1.62 38.68 0.51
C LYS A 404 2.46 38.18 1.68
N GLU A 405 3.06 39.07 2.46
CA GLU A 405 3.86 38.69 3.64
C GLU A 405 3.06 37.87 4.66
N GLN A 406 1.81 38.27 4.92
CA GLN A 406 0.94 37.55 5.85
C GLN A 406 0.60 36.15 5.34
N VAL A 407 0.27 36.02 4.05
CA VAL A 407 -0.02 34.71 3.44
C VAL A 407 1.22 33.82 3.45
N THR A 408 2.39 34.35 3.08
CA THR A 408 3.66 33.60 3.13
C THR A 408 3.95 33.09 4.54
N ARG A 409 3.73 33.89 5.59
CA ARG A 409 3.90 33.43 6.98
C ARG A 409 2.93 32.30 7.35
N ILE A 410 1.67 32.37 6.91
CA ILE A 410 0.69 31.29 7.14
C ILE A 410 1.16 30.01 6.45
N ARG A 411 1.54 30.08 5.17
CA ARG A 411 2.07 28.94 4.41
C ARG A 411 3.30 28.34 5.09
N GLN A 412 4.26 29.18 5.51
CA GLN A 412 5.45 28.74 6.24
C GLN A 412 5.11 28.05 7.56
N SER A 413 4.11 28.53 8.31
CA SER A 413 3.66 27.89 9.54
C SER A 413 3.14 26.47 9.30
N GLN A 414 2.28 26.29 8.29
CA GLN A 414 1.72 24.98 7.92
C GLN A 414 2.82 24.01 7.45
N VAL A 415 3.78 24.51 6.67
CA VAL A 415 4.94 23.72 6.25
C VAL A 415 5.80 23.33 7.45
N PHE A 416 6.04 24.26 8.37
CA PHE A 416 6.84 24.02 9.56
C PHE A 416 6.25 22.92 10.46
N GLU A 417 4.92 22.87 10.60
CA GLU A 417 4.24 21.80 11.34
C GLU A 417 4.54 20.41 10.76
N LEU A 418 4.51 20.27 9.43
CA LEU A 418 4.82 19.00 8.76
C LEU A 418 6.32 18.66 8.86
N GLN A 419 7.20 19.66 8.72
CA GLN A 419 8.64 19.46 8.92
C GLN A 419 8.96 18.97 10.33
N GLU A 420 8.32 19.57 11.34
CA GLU A 420 8.54 19.18 12.72
C GLU A 420 8.00 17.78 13.02
N ALA A 421 6.83 17.41 12.47
CA ALA A 421 6.32 16.05 12.55
C ALA A 421 7.30 15.03 11.94
N LEU A 422 7.88 15.33 10.78
CA LEU A 422 8.93 14.51 10.17
C LEU A 422 10.16 14.37 11.08
N ARG A 423 10.65 15.48 11.65
CA ARG A 423 11.83 15.47 12.53
C ARG A 423 11.58 14.67 13.80
N GLN A 424 10.41 14.81 14.41
CA GLN A 424 10.02 14.06 15.61
C GLN A 424 9.95 12.56 15.34
N LEU A 425 9.38 12.16 14.20
CA LEU A 425 9.35 10.77 13.75
C LEU A 425 10.77 10.22 13.58
N TRP A 426 11.65 10.99 12.93
CA TRP A 426 13.04 10.57 12.69
C TRP A 426 13.91 10.52 13.96
N ALA A 427 13.53 11.29 14.98
CA ALA A 427 14.19 11.32 16.29
C ALA A 427 13.61 10.29 17.29
N ALA A 428 12.64 9.48 16.88
CA ALA A 428 12.02 8.50 17.77
C ALA A 428 13.05 7.43 18.21
N PRO A 429 13.03 6.99 19.49
CA PRO A 429 14.02 6.04 20.02
C PRO A 429 14.13 4.74 19.21
N GLY A 430 13.01 4.19 18.75
CA GLY A 430 13.00 2.97 17.93
C GLY A 430 13.73 3.14 16.60
N VAL A 431 13.58 4.30 15.95
CA VAL A 431 14.27 4.62 14.68
C VAL A 431 15.76 4.77 14.91
N ILE A 432 16.15 5.43 16.01
CA ILE A 432 17.58 5.59 16.38
C ILE A 432 18.21 4.22 16.66
N MET A 433 17.52 3.32 17.36
CA MET A 433 18.01 1.97 17.61
C MET A 433 18.23 1.19 16.32
N ILE A 434 17.25 1.20 15.40
CA ILE A 434 17.39 0.57 14.09
C ILE A 434 18.58 1.16 13.31
N ALA A 435 18.77 2.48 13.38
CA ALA A 435 19.86 3.17 12.70
C ALA A 435 21.26 2.74 13.19
N HIS A 436 21.39 2.21 14.42
CA HIS A 436 22.66 1.70 14.93
C HIS A 436 23.04 0.34 14.34
N ASP A 437 22.06 -0.48 13.99
CA ASP A 437 22.25 -1.87 13.54
C ASP A 437 21.95 -2.05 12.04
N LEU A 438 22.05 -0.98 11.23
CA LEU A 438 21.67 -0.98 9.81
C LEU A 438 22.35 -2.06 8.97
N ASP A 439 23.64 -2.30 9.22
CA ASP A 439 24.39 -3.31 8.45
C ASP A 439 24.04 -4.75 8.86
N ALA A 440 23.34 -4.95 9.98
CA ALA A 440 22.85 -6.24 10.46
C ALA A 440 21.38 -6.51 10.08
N LEU A 441 20.69 -5.54 9.47
CA LEU A 441 19.29 -5.71 9.07
C LEU A 441 19.15 -6.72 7.91
N PRO A 442 18.09 -7.54 7.92
CA PRO A 442 17.69 -8.32 6.75
C PRO A 442 17.44 -7.42 5.53
N ASP A 443 17.69 -7.93 4.33
CA ASP A 443 17.68 -7.14 3.09
C ASP A 443 16.37 -6.39 2.86
N ARG A 444 15.23 -7.05 3.10
CA ARG A 444 13.89 -6.46 2.95
C ARG A 444 13.65 -5.32 3.94
N SER A 445 13.99 -5.55 5.21
CA SER A 445 13.95 -4.52 6.26
C SER A 445 14.87 -3.32 5.93
N LYS A 446 16.09 -3.59 5.46
CA LYS A 446 17.05 -2.57 5.04
C LYS A 446 16.52 -1.71 3.89
N GLN A 447 15.94 -2.33 2.86
CA GLN A 447 15.37 -1.60 1.71
C GLN A 447 14.21 -0.69 2.11
N LEU A 448 13.30 -1.16 2.97
CA LEU A 448 12.18 -0.35 3.46
C LEU A 448 12.65 0.80 4.34
N TYR A 449 13.66 0.57 5.19
CA TYR A 449 14.28 1.67 5.94
C TYR A 449 14.92 2.70 5.01
N GLU A 450 15.64 2.25 3.97
CA GLU A 450 16.24 3.14 2.97
C GLU A 450 15.18 3.93 2.17
N HIS A 451 14.04 3.30 1.85
CA HIS A 451 12.89 3.98 1.25
C HIS A 451 12.38 5.11 2.15
N ALA A 452 11.99 4.80 3.39
CA ALA A 452 11.53 5.79 4.37
C ALA A 452 12.57 6.92 4.58
N ALA A 453 13.85 6.56 4.65
CA ALA A 453 14.95 7.49 4.83
C ALA A 453 15.14 8.45 3.65
N THR A 454 15.05 7.96 2.42
CA THR A 454 15.14 8.83 1.24
C THR A 454 13.90 9.68 1.09
N LEU A 455 12.71 9.15 1.33
CA LEU A 455 11.46 9.92 1.28
C LEU A 455 11.42 11.03 2.34
N TYR A 456 11.83 10.75 3.58
CA TYR A 456 11.96 11.76 4.64
C TYR A 456 12.85 12.93 4.18
N ARG A 457 14.03 12.63 3.63
CA ARG A 457 14.98 13.65 3.16
C ARG A 457 14.44 14.44 1.96
N SER A 458 13.77 13.75 1.04
CA SER A 458 13.10 14.37 -0.10
C SER A 458 12.03 15.35 0.37
N CYS A 459 11.23 14.98 1.38
CA CYS A 459 10.22 15.85 1.97
C CYS A 459 10.84 17.10 2.61
N ILE A 460 11.94 16.94 3.35
CA ILE A 460 12.67 18.08 3.93
C ILE A 460 13.15 19.03 2.82
N ILE A 461 13.81 18.53 1.77
CA ILE A 461 14.25 19.37 0.65
C ILE A 461 13.04 20.03 -0.02
N TYR A 462 12.05 19.24 -0.44
CA TYR A 462 10.86 19.72 -1.15
C TYR A 462 10.13 20.82 -0.37
N SER A 463 9.96 20.63 0.94
CA SER A 463 9.28 21.58 1.82
C SER A 463 9.96 22.95 1.90
N HIS A 464 11.27 23.03 1.61
CA HIS A 464 12.04 24.28 1.59
C HIS A 464 12.23 24.87 0.20
N THR A 465 11.96 24.11 -0.87
CA THR A 465 12.34 24.50 -2.22
C THR A 465 11.21 24.50 -3.24
N SER A 466 10.10 23.83 -2.97
CA SER A 466 9.16 23.42 -4.02
C SER A 466 7.68 23.45 -3.62
N MET A 467 7.32 24.03 -2.48
CA MET A 467 5.91 24.18 -2.06
C MET A 467 5.16 25.24 -2.88
N TRP A 468 5.83 26.27 -3.37
CA TRP A 468 5.28 27.30 -4.28
C TRP A 468 6.40 27.95 -5.12
N PRO A 469 6.06 28.61 -6.25
CA PRO A 469 7.04 29.29 -7.08
C PRO A 469 7.82 30.36 -6.31
N GLY A 470 9.14 30.43 -6.50
CA GLY A 470 10.01 31.41 -5.85
C GLY A 470 10.34 31.13 -4.38
N GLN A 471 9.77 30.09 -3.74
CA GLN A 471 10.01 29.77 -2.33
C GLN A 471 11.50 29.72 -1.96
N ARG A 472 12.34 29.14 -2.84
CA ARG A 472 13.77 28.95 -2.57
C ARG A 472 14.51 30.27 -2.29
N LEU A 473 14.06 31.39 -2.88
CA LEU A 473 14.63 32.72 -2.63
C LEU A 473 14.27 33.27 -1.25
N GLU A 474 13.09 32.89 -0.74
CA GLU A 474 12.53 33.35 0.53
C GLU A 474 13.04 32.51 1.71
N THR A 475 13.55 31.31 1.45
CA THR A 475 14.06 30.38 2.45
C THR A 475 15.29 30.93 3.17
N SER A 476 15.24 30.98 4.51
CA SER A 476 16.35 31.44 5.35
C SER A 476 17.65 30.69 5.04
N PRO A 477 18.80 31.37 5.01
CA PRO A 477 20.10 30.73 4.85
C PRO A 477 20.38 29.60 5.85
N ASP A 478 19.78 29.64 7.04
CA ASP A 478 19.95 28.61 8.08
C ASP A 478 19.50 27.22 7.60
N TYR A 479 18.49 27.16 6.74
CA TYR A 479 17.98 25.90 6.17
C TYR A 479 18.85 25.37 5.03
N ASN A 480 19.80 26.15 4.50
CA ASN A 480 20.71 25.66 3.46
C ASN A 480 21.58 24.51 3.95
N THR A 481 21.97 24.52 5.23
CA THR A 481 22.71 23.41 5.82
C THR A 481 21.87 22.14 5.89
N GLU A 482 20.60 22.26 6.29
CA GLU A 482 19.68 21.12 6.37
C GLU A 482 19.45 20.50 4.97
N ILE A 483 19.19 21.35 3.96
CA ILE A 483 19.05 20.93 2.56
C ILE A 483 20.33 20.24 2.06
N ALA A 484 21.51 20.83 2.31
CA ALA A 484 22.77 20.26 1.84
C ALA A 484 23.07 18.90 2.49
N VAL A 485 22.76 18.73 3.78
CA VAL A 485 22.91 17.45 4.49
C VAL A 485 21.94 16.42 3.91
N ALA A 486 20.67 16.78 3.72
CA ALA A 486 19.68 15.89 3.13
C ALA A 486 20.08 15.44 1.71
N SER A 487 20.50 16.38 0.85
CA SER A 487 20.98 16.08 -0.51
C SER A 487 22.17 15.12 -0.50
N ASN A 488 23.18 15.39 0.33
CA ASN A 488 24.37 14.53 0.41
C ASN A 488 24.02 13.11 0.90
N GLN A 489 23.10 13.00 1.86
CA GLN A 489 22.67 11.69 2.36
C GLN A 489 21.93 10.89 1.29
N ILE A 490 21.01 11.52 0.54
CA ILE A 490 20.33 10.87 -0.59
C ILE A 490 21.35 10.38 -1.63
N LEU A 491 22.25 11.24 -2.09
CA LEU A 491 23.25 10.87 -3.11
C LEU A 491 24.16 9.73 -2.66
N ASN A 492 24.52 9.68 -1.37
CA ASN A 492 25.29 8.59 -0.80
C ASN A 492 24.52 7.28 -0.71
N MET A 493 23.25 7.33 -0.30
CA MET A 493 22.38 6.15 -0.26
C MET A 493 22.21 5.56 -1.65
N THR A 494 21.93 6.39 -2.66
CA THR A 494 21.80 5.91 -4.05
C THR A 494 23.12 5.36 -4.59
N ARG A 495 24.25 6.00 -4.27
CA ARG A 495 25.57 5.47 -4.64
C ARG A 495 25.83 4.11 -3.99
N LYS A 496 25.46 3.91 -2.73
CA LYS A 496 25.59 2.62 -2.02
C LYS A 496 24.71 1.55 -2.70
N ALA A 497 23.44 1.87 -2.98
CA ALA A 497 22.54 0.95 -3.66
C ALA A 497 23.07 0.51 -5.04
N LEU A 498 23.56 1.45 -5.86
CA LEU A 498 24.15 1.12 -7.16
C LEU A 498 25.45 0.30 -7.06
N ALA A 499 26.26 0.53 -6.02
CA ALA A 499 27.45 -0.28 -5.76
C ALA A 499 27.11 -1.72 -5.34
N GLU A 500 25.92 -1.93 -4.78
CA GLU A 500 25.34 -3.22 -4.42
C GLU A 500 24.53 -3.85 -5.58
N ASP A 501 24.63 -3.33 -6.81
CA ASP A 501 23.89 -3.75 -8.01
C ASP A 501 22.35 -3.62 -7.91
N ARG A 502 21.86 -2.79 -6.98
CA ARG A 502 20.43 -2.53 -6.76
C ARG A 502 19.90 -1.39 -7.63
N SER A 503 20.13 -1.49 -8.94
CA SER A 503 19.67 -0.50 -9.93
C SER A 503 18.14 -0.53 -10.17
N ASP A 504 17.47 -1.55 -9.64
CA ASP A 504 16.04 -1.77 -9.60
C ASP A 504 15.31 -0.98 -8.50
N CYS A 505 16.03 -0.36 -7.55
CA CYS A 505 15.47 0.49 -6.49
C CYS A 505 14.94 1.84 -7.05
N ARG A 506 13.82 1.80 -7.78
CA ARG A 506 13.23 2.93 -8.51
C ARG A 506 12.77 4.08 -7.64
N TYR A 507 12.43 3.79 -6.38
CA TYR A 507 12.08 4.80 -5.39
C TYR A 507 13.20 5.82 -5.13
N LEU A 508 14.45 5.55 -5.53
CA LEU A 508 15.59 6.47 -5.38
C LEU A 508 15.67 7.56 -6.46
N VAL A 509 14.92 7.43 -7.57
CA VAL A 509 15.06 8.35 -8.72
C VAL A 509 14.55 9.75 -8.38
N MET A 510 13.35 9.87 -7.81
CA MET A 510 12.80 11.17 -7.36
C MET A 510 13.67 11.82 -6.27
N PRO A 511 14.09 11.11 -5.20
CA PRO A 511 15.04 11.64 -4.24
C PRO A 511 16.33 12.17 -4.88
N CYS A 512 16.94 11.42 -5.81
CA CYS A 512 18.14 11.89 -6.51
C CYS A 512 17.89 13.15 -7.34
N PHE A 513 16.73 13.24 -8.00
CA PHE A 513 16.34 14.43 -8.75
C PHE A 513 16.24 15.65 -7.84
N ILE A 514 15.48 15.57 -6.74
CA ILE A 514 15.28 16.72 -5.85
C ILE A 514 16.57 17.10 -5.11
N ALA A 515 17.40 16.12 -4.73
CA ALA A 515 18.72 16.36 -4.15
C ALA A 515 19.66 17.10 -5.11
N GLY A 516 19.64 16.70 -6.40
CA GLY A 516 20.39 17.36 -7.47
C GLY A 516 19.92 18.79 -7.72
N PHE A 517 18.61 18.99 -7.85
CA PHE A 517 17.99 20.31 -8.03
C PHE A 517 18.39 21.29 -6.92
N ALA A 518 18.28 20.86 -5.67
CA ALA A 518 18.52 21.71 -4.52
C ALA A 518 20.01 21.96 -4.21
N SER A 519 20.92 21.18 -4.82
CA SER A 519 22.35 21.31 -4.60
C SER A 519 22.90 22.60 -5.20
N THR A 520 23.74 23.30 -4.43
CA THR A 520 24.54 24.43 -4.89
C THR A 520 25.95 24.03 -5.33
N ASP A 521 26.38 22.80 -5.01
CA ASP A 521 27.68 22.26 -5.41
C ASP A 521 27.58 21.59 -6.79
N GLY A 522 28.40 22.06 -7.73
CA GLY A 522 28.49 21.50 -9.08
C GLY A 522 28.89 20.02 -9.11
N THR A 523 29.67 19.55 -8.14
CA THR A 523 30.08 18.14 -8.04
C THR A 523 28.88 17.25 -7.71
N HIS A 524 28.08 17.61 -6.71
CA HIS A 524 26.85 16.92 -6.35
C HIS A 524 25.81 16.97 -7.48
N ARG A 525 25.74 18.09 -8.22
CA ARG A 525 24.84 18.21 -9.39
C ARG A 525 25.16 17.18 -10.47
N MET A 526 26.45 17.07 -10.81
CA MET A 526 26.93 16.08 -11.77
C MET A 526 26.74 14.66 -11.25
N GLN A 527 27.03 14.43 -9.97
CA GLN A 527 26.80 13.13 -9.33
C GLN A 527 25.33 12.70 -9.43
N ALA A 528 24.36 13.60 -9.19
CA ALA A 528 22.94 13.29 -9.31
C ALA A 528 22.58 12.83 -10.73
N LEU A 529 23.05 13.54 -11.77
CA LEU A 529 22.84 13.14 -13.18
C LEU A 529 23.43 11.77 -13.49
N ASP A 530 24.65 11.49 -13.01
CA ASP A 530 25.32 10.21 -13.25
C ASP A 530 24.61 9.05 -12.52
N LEU A 531 24.12 9.27 -11.30
CA LEU A 531 23.35 8.28 -10.56
C LEU A 531 22.04 7.95 -11.28
N ILE A 532 21.27 8.95 -11.72
CA ILE A 532 20.03 8.74 -12.49
C ILE A 532 20.32 8.03 -13.82
N ARG A 533 21.41 8.41 -14.50
CA ARG A 533 21.85 7.76 -15.75
C ARG A 533 22.17 6.27 -15.54
N ASN A 534 22.73 5.90 -14.40
CA ASN A 534 23.01 4.50 -14.11
C ASN A 534 21.73 3.70 -13.85
N MET A 535 20.75 4.29 -13.14
CA MET A 535 19.43 3.68 -12.95
C MET A 535 18.65 3.54 -14.26
N GLU A 536 18.80 4.48 -15.21
CA GLU A 536 18.13 4.46 -16.53
C GLU A 536 18.29 3.14 -17.29
N LYS A 537 19.45 2.48 -17.16
CA LYS A 537 19.80 1.26 -17.91
C LYS A 537 18.86 0.08 -17.67
N ALA A 538 18.18 0.05 -16.54
CA ALA A 538 17.29 -1.04 -16.16
C ALA A 538 15.80 -0.62 -16.14
N SER A 539 15.43 0.58 -16.59
CA SER A 539 14.06 1.13 -16.44
C SER A 539 13.05 0.36 -17.30
N ILE A 540 11.80 0.20 -16.82
CA ILE A 540 10.70 -0.34 -17.62
C ILE A 540 10.36 0.64 -18.75
N GLY A 541 10.21 1.92 -18.40
CA GLY A 541 9.81 2.98 -19.32
C GLY A 541 10.92 3.97 -19.64
N ARG A 542 10.50 5.11 -20.19
CA ARG A 542 11.39 6.23 -20.52
C ARG A 542 11.48 7.26 -19.39
N ASN A 543 10.72 7.12 -18.30
CA ASN A 543 10.60 8.17 -17.30
C ASN A 543 11.94 8.48 -16.63
N THR A 544 12.75 7.48 -16.27
CA THR A 544 14.10 7.72 -15.73
C THR A 544 14.96 8.58 -16.67
N ALA A 545 14.86 8.35 -17.99
CA ALA A 545 15.56 9.14 -19.01
C ALA A 545 14.98 10.56 -19.16
N VAL A 546 13.66 10.72 -19.05
CA VAL A 546 12.97 12.02 -19.02
C VAL A 546 13.38 12.80 -17.77
N THR A 547 13.37 12.18 -16.60
CA THR A 547 13.83 12.74 -15.32
C THR A 547 15.26 13.27 -15.41
N ARG A 548 16.18 12.50 -16.00
CA ARG A 548 17.56 12.96 -16.22
C ARG A 548 17.62 14.18 -17.14
N ARG A 549 16.83 14.20 -18.22
CA ARG A 549 16.74 15.33 -19.15
C ARG A 549 16.13 16.56 -18.47
N ALA A 550 15.10 16.38 -17.65
CA ALA A 550 14.50 17.44 -16.86
C ALA A 550 15.53 18.06 -15.91
N LEU A 551 16.31 17.26 -15.20
CA LEU A 551 17.35 17.77 -14.29
C LEU A 551 18.43 18.55 -15.06
N ALA A 552 18.84 18.07 -16.23
CA ALA A 552 19.78 18.78 -17.09
C ALA A 552 19.21 20.14 -17.56
N ALA A 553 17.96 20.17 -18.01
CA ALA A 553 17.28 21.41 -18.42
C ALA A 553 17.16 22.42 -17.26
N VAL A 554 16.92 21.93 -16.04
CA VAL A 554 16.89 22.77 -14.84
C VAL A 554 18.27 23.37 -14.55
N TYR A 555 19.36 22.61 -14.71
CA TYR A 555 20.71 23.16 -14.55
C TYR A 555 21.05 24.19 -15.60
N GLU A 556 20.64 23.98 -16.85
CA GLU A 556 20.80 24.97 -17.92
C GLU A 556 20.08 26.28 -17.54
N ARG A 557 18.81 26.20 -17.13
CA ARG A 557 18.04 27.37 -16.70
C ARG A 557 18.64 28.08 -15.48
N GLN A 558 19.11 27.33 -14.48
CA GLN A 558 19.78 27.90 -13.30
C GLN A 558 21.08 28.62 -13.68
N ASN A 559 21.82 28.10 -14.65
CA ASN A 559 23.05 28.74 -15.14
C ASN A 559 22.74 30.00 -15.96
N GLU A 560 21.73 29.97 -16.84
CA GLU A 560 21.25 31.15 -17.56
C GLU A 560 20.79 32.25 -16.60
N GLN A 561 20.00 31.91 -15.59
CA GLN A 561 19.51 32.86 -14.58
C GLN A 561 20.67 33.45 -13.77
N PHE A 562 21.66 32.64 -13.40
CA PHE A 562 22.86 33.12 -12.73
C PHE A 562 23.65 34.11 -13.60
N MET A 563 23.81 33.83 -14.90
CA MET A 563 24.52 34.72 -15.81
C MET A 563 23.77 36.04 -16.05
N ASN A 564 22.44 36.03 -16.02
CA ASN A 564 21.61 37.21 -16.26
C ASN A 564 21.37 38.08 -15.02
N THR A 565 21.18 37.46 -13.85
CA THR A 565 20.74 38.14 -12.61
C THR A 565 21.72 38.01 -11.45
N GLY A 566 22.73 37.14 -11.56
CA GLY A 566 23.63 36.78 -10.46
C GLY A 566 23.00 35.80 -9.45
N GLN A 567 21.77 35.34 -9.66
CA GLN A 567 21.03 34.47 -8.76
C GLN A 567 20.57 33.20 -9.47
N SER A 568 20.93 32.02 -8.96
CA SER A 568 20.55 30.71 -9.56
C SER A 568 19.35 30.05 -8.88
N LEU A 569 18.92 30.56 -7.72
CA LEU A 569 17.86 29.98 -6.89
C LEU A 569 16.44 30.33 -7.37
N ASP A 570 16.31 31.29 -8.28
CA ASP A 570 15.06 31.76 -8.85
C ASP A 570 14.62 30.90 -10.06
N VAL A 571 14.55 29.58 -9.85
CA VAL A 571 14.14 28.63 -10.88
C VAL A 571 13.17 27.62 -10.27
N ASP A 572 11.93 27.60 -10.78
CA ASP A 572 10.98 26.55 -10.49
C ASP A 572 11.16 25.39 -11.48
N TRP A 573 11.58 24.24 -10.99
CA TRP A 573 11.84 23.09 -11.82
C TRP A 573 10.56 22.50 -12.45
N MET A 574 9.39 22.67 -11.82
CA MET A 574 8.13 22.20 -12.38
C MET A 574 7.74 23.04 -13.61
N GLU A 575 7.96 24.35 -13.54
CA GLU A 575 7.75 25.26 -14.68
C GLU A 575 8.70 24.92 -15.83
N VAL A 576 9.99 24.71 -15.54
CA VAL A 576 10.98 24.27 -16.55
C VAL A 576 10.54 22.97 -17.23
N MET A 577 10.06 21.99 -16.45
CA MET A 577 9.55 20.74 -17.01
C MET A 577 8.33 20.96 -17.89
N GLN A 578 7.40 21.81 -17.48
CA GLN A 578 6.20 22.12 -18.26
C GLN A 578 6.55 22.82 -19.59
N GLU A 579 7.41 23.83 -19.55
CA GLU A 579 7.86 24.58 -20.73
C GLU A 579 8.59 23.71 -21.76
N GLN A 580 9.38 22.74 -21.28
CA GLN A 580 10.15 21.82 -22.12
C GLN A 580 9.36 20.57 -22.54
N GLY A 581 8.10 20.43 -22.09
CA GLY A 581 7.28 19.24 -22.35
C GLY A 581 7.86 17.97 -21.71
N LEU A 582 8.51 18.08 -20.55
CA LEU A 582 9.18 17.00 -19.83
C LEU A 582 8.37 16.54 -18.60
N ALA A 583 7.04 16.62 -18.63
CA ALA A 583 6.20 16.18 -17.51
C ALA A 583 6.42 14.69 -17.22
N VAL A 584 6.67 14.36 -15.95
CA VAL A 584 6.91 12.99 -15.48
C VAL A 584 5.88 12.67 -14.41
N VAL A 585 5.11 11.58 -14.59
CA VAL A 585 4.10 11.16 -13.61
C VAL A 585 4.72 10.34 -12.50
N ASN A 586 5.66 9.46 -12.83
CA ASN A 586 6.45 8.73 -11.84
C ASN A 586 7.91 8.74 -12.28
N PHE A 587 8.81 9.19 -11.41
CA PHE A 587 10.20 9.40 -11.77
C PHE A 587 10.97 8.10 -12.04
N GLY A 588 10.53 6.97 -11.48
CA GLY A 588 11.25 5.70 -11.49
C GLY A 588 10.66 4.60 -12.38
N LEU A 589 9.40 4.71 -12.83
CA LEU A 589 8.73 3.69 -13.67
C LEU A 589 9.17 3.69 -15.14
#